data_AF-A0A1Q9HES3-F1
#
_entry.id   AF-A0A1Q9HES3-F1
#
_cell.length_a   1.000
_cell.length_b   1.000
_cell.length_c   1.000
_cell.angle_alpha   90.00
_cell.angle_beta   90.00
_cell.angle_gamma   90.00
#
_symmetry.space_group_name_H-M   'P 1'
#
loop_
_entity.id
_entity.type
_entity.pdbx_description
1 polymer ?
#
loop_
_entity_poly.entity_id
_entity_poly.type
_entity_poly.pdbx_seq_one_letter_code
_entity_poly.pdbx_strand_id
1 'polypeptide(L)'
;MQLEYVTEEDCGRVDGSSKQCATLYSAIKETCPDDGAYLYELIIKEYDLGIVNPSSWVEKMNFAIKVWNDAQPTDRDSIINAFELSLT
;
A
#
# COMPACT_ATOMS: atom_id res chain seq x y z
N MET A 1 9.34 9.07 -1.20
CA MET A 1 10.19 7.86 -1.10
C MET A 1 9.85 6.94 -2.24
N GLN A 2 10.83 6.40 -2.96
CA GLN A 2 10.59 5.44 -4.04
C GLN A 2 10.60 4.01 -3.48
N LEU A 3 9.60 3.23 -3.85
CA LEU A 3 9.36 1.87 -3.40
C LEU A 3 9.73 0.86 -4.48
N GLU A 4 10.32 -0.26 -4.06
CA GLU A 4 10.59 -1.39 -4.93
C GLU A 4 9.29 -2.18 -5.22
N TYR A 5 9.20 -2.76 -6.42
CA TYR A 5 8.10 -3.64 -6.76
C TYR A 5 8.23 -5.00 -6.05
N VAL A 6 7.09 -5.57 -5.68
CA VAL A 6 6.99 -6.87 -5.01
C VAL A 6 6.97 -8.02 -6.02
N THR A 7 7.30 -9.22 -5.52
CA THR A 7 7.24 -10.48 -6.26
C THR A 7 6.33 -11.47 -5.57
N GLU A 8 6.08 -12.64 -6.18
CA GLU A 8 5.23 -13.67 -5.57
C GLU A 8 5.83 -14.22 -4.25
N GLU A 9 7.14 -14.11 -4.05
CA GLU A 9 7.82 -14.49 -2.80
C GLU A 9 7.47 -13.57 -1.61
N ASP A 10 6.89 -12.41 -1.90
CA ASP A 10 6.38 -11.47 -0.90
C ASP A 10 4.90 -11.71 -0.57
N CYS A 11 4.19 -12.50 -1.39
CA CYS A 11 2.79 -12.84 -1.14
C CYS A 11 2.62 -13.68 0.12
N GLY A 12 1.58 -13.41 0.90
CA GLY A 12 1.29 -14.14 2.14
C GLY A 12 2.11 -13.69 3.35
N ARG A 13 2.93 -12.64 3.22
CA ARG A 13 3.40 -11.84 4.36
C ARG A 13 2.24 -10.98 4.88
N VAL A 14 1.22 -11.65 5.41
CA VAL A 14 0.05 -11.03 6.04
C VAL A 14 0.49 -10.40 7.35
N ASP A 15 0.02 -9.17 7.60
CA ASP A 15 0.29 -8.38 8.80
C ASP A 15 0.17 -9.21 10.09
N GLY A 16 1.21 -9.16 10.93
CA GLY A 16 1.15 -9.71 12.30
C GLY A 16 2.41 -10.39 12.85
N SER A 17 3.39 -10.80 12.01
CA SER A 17 4.60 -11.44 12.54
C SER A 17 5.87 -10.96 11.83
N SER A 18 6.53 -9.95 12.42
CA SER A 18 7.98 -9.66 12.44
C SER A 18 8.87 -9.88 11.19
N LYS A 19 8.31 -10.11 10.00
CA LYS A 19 8.98 -10.11 8.71
C LYS A 19 8.16 -9.21 7.80
N GLN A 20 8.51 -7.93 7.85
CA GLN A 20 7.95 -6.85 7.05
C GLN A 20 7.82 -7.29 5.58
N CYS A 21 6.63 -7.18 4.99
CA CYS A 21 6.51 -6.74 3.59
C CYS A 21 5.07 -6.42 3.21
N ALA A 22 4.69 -5.17 3.46
CA ALA A 22 4.12 -4.38 2.39
C ALA A 22 4.90 -3.07 2.40
N THR A 23 5.87 -2.92 1.49
CA THR A 23 6.68 -1.70 1.39
C THR A 23 5.81 -0.44 1.29
N LEU A 24 4.61 -0.59 0.72
CA LEU A 24 3.58 0.42 0.66
C LEU A 24 2.99 0.79 2.04
N TYR A 25 2.67 -0.19 2.89
CA TYR A 25 2.17 0.08 4.26
C TYR A 25 3.19 0.88 5.06
N SER A 26 4.45 0.42 5.09
CA SER A 26 5.52 1.11 5.81
C SER A 26 5.67 2.55 5.32
N ALA A 27 5.66 2.76 4.00
CA ALA A 27 5.76 4.09 3.42
C ALA A 27 4.59 5.00 3.82
N ILE A 28 3.36 4.49 3.78
CA ILE A 28 2.16 5.24 4.21
C ILE A 28 2.25 5.58 5.69
N LYS A 29 2.66 4.64 6.54
CA LYS A 29 2.79 4.85 7.99
C LYS A 29 3.90 5.86 8.31
N GLU A 30 5.02 5.80 7.60
CA GLU A 30 6.11 6.78 7.76
C GLU A 30 5.68 8.18 7.33
N THR A 31 4.97 8.31 6.20
CA THR A 31 4.44 9.60 5.74
C THR A 31 3.31 10.14 6.62
N CYS A 32 2.45 9.27 7.14
CA CYS A 32 1.33 9.64 8.00
C CYS A 32 1.28 8.74 9.25
N PRO A 33 1.99 9.10 10.32
CA PRO A 33 2.06 8.27 11.52
C PRO A 33 0.72 8.00 12.21
N ASP A 34 -0.17 8.98 12.26
CA ASP A 34 -1.41 8.88 13.04
C ASP A 34 -2.50 8.14 12.27
N ASP A 35 -2.64 8.40 10.96
CA ASP A 35 -3.71 7.84 10.12
C ASP A 35 -3.23 6.77 9.13
N GLY A 36 -1.93 6.50 9.04
CA GLY A 36 -1.37 5.65 7.99
C GLY A 36 -1.95 4.23 7.96
N ALA A 37 -2.27 3.66 9.12
CA ALA A 37 -2.95 2.37 9.19
C ALA A 37 -4.36 2.43 8.60
N TYR A 38 -5.14 3.45 8.96
CA TYR A 38 -6.48 3.66 8.40
C TYR A 38 -6.45 3.92 6.89
N LEU A 39 -5.52 4.76 6.41
CA LEU A 39 -5.34 5.01 4.98
C LEU A 39 -4.97 3.74 4.23
N TYR A 40 -4.10 2.91 4.79
CA TYR A 40 -3.73 1.65 4.16
C TYR A 40 -4.89 0.67 4.08
N GLU A 41 -5.75 0.59 5.10
CA GLU A 41 -6.98 -0.22 5.04
C GLU A 41 -7.94 0.24 3.93
N LEU A 42 -8.06 1.56 3.72
CA LEU A 42 -8.84 2.09 2.60
C LEU A 42 -8.23 1.70 1.26
N ILE A 43 -6.90 1.81 1.12
CA ILE A 43 -6.19 1.41 -0.11
C ILE A 43 -6.36 -0.09 -0.38
N ILE A 44 -6.27 -0.94 0.65
CA ILE A 44 -6.51 -2.38 0.52
C ILE A 44 -7.91 -2.65 -0.05
N LYS A 45 -8.93 -1.91 0.42
CA LYS A 45 -10.31 -2.06 -0.06
C LYS A 45 -10.48 -1.54 -1.48
N GLU A 46 -10.00 -0.33 -1.75
CA GLU A 46 -10.15 0.36 -3.04
C GLU A 46 -9.44 -0.41 -4.17
N TYR A 47 -8.24 -0.91 -3.88
CA TYR A 47 -7.42 -1.62 -4.85
C TYR A 47 -7.58 -3.14 -4.76
N ASP A 48 -8.45 -3.63 -3.88
CA ASP A 48 -8.70 -5.06 -3.65
C ASP A 48 -7.38 -5.84 -3.44
N LEU A 49 -6.55 -5.35 -2.51
CA LEU A 49 -5.24 -5.93 -2.19
C LEU A 49 -5.32 -7.08 -1.18
N GLY A 50 -6.52 -7.41 -0.69
CA GLY A 50 -6.77 -8.56 0.18
C GLY A 50 -6.81 -9.92 -0.53
N ILE A 51 -6.42 -9.97 -1.81
CA ILE A 51 -6.47 -11.18 -2.64
C ILE A 51 -5.49 -12.24 -2.15
N VAL A 52 -5.95 -13.50 -2.15
CA VAL A 52 -5.20 -14.68 -1.70
C VAL A 52 -4.36 -15.33 -2.81
N ASN A 53 -4.65 -15.05 -4.08
CA ASN A 53 -3.85 -15.54 -5.21
C ASN A 53 -2.56 -14.70 -5.36
N PRO A 54 -1.36 -15.32 -5.32
CA PRO A 54 -0.10 -14.59 -5.40
C PRO A 54 0.09 -13.75 -6.65
N SER A 55 -0.15 -14.29 -7.85
CA SER A 55 0.07 -13.58 -9.10
C SER A 55 -0.84 -12.35 -9.21
N SER A 56 -2.12 -12.49 -8.85
CA SER A 56 -3.06 -11.39 -8.83
C SER A 56 -2.74 -10.36 -7.75
N TRP A 57 -2.29 -10.79 -6.57
CA TRP A 57 -1.85 -9.88 -5.52
C TRP A 57 -0.64 -9.05 -5.98
N VAL A 58 0.37 -9.68 -6.59
CA VAL A 58 1.57 -9.00 -7.11
C VAL A 58 1.19 -7.93 -8.14
N GLU A 59 0.32 -8.27 -9.09
CA GLU A 59 -0.14 -7.32 -10.11
C GLU A 59 -0.78 -6.08 -9.48
N LYS A 60 -1.72 -6.28 -8.55
CA LYS A 60 -2.44 -5.17 -7.91
C LYS A 60 -1.57 -4.38 -6.94
N MET A 61 -0.73 -5.05 -6.16
CA MET A 61 0.20 -4.39 -5.23
C MET A 61 1.22 -3.55 -6.01
N ASN A 62 1.77 -4.07 -7.10
CA ASN A 62 2.69 -3.31 -7.95
C ASN A 62 2.01 -2.13 -8.65
N PHE A 63 0.73 -2.26 -9.01
CA PHE A 63 -0.05 -1.12 -9.48
C PHE A 63 -0.17 -0.03 -8.39
N ALA A 64 -0.51 -0.40 -7.15
CA ALA A 64 -0.58 0.54 -6.03
C ALA A 64 0.79 1.18 -5.71
N ILE A 65 1.87 0.41 -5.78
CA ILE A 65 3.25 0.91 -5.63
C ILE A 65 3.61 1.89 -6.75
N LYS A 66 3.18 1.62 -8.00
CA LYS A 66 3.37 2.55 -9.11
C LYS A 66 2.65 3.87 -8.84
N VAL A 67 1.40 3.83 -8.39
CA VAL A 67 0.63 5.03 -8.01
C VAL A 67 1.37 5.84 -6.95
N TRP A 68 1.85 5.19 -5.88
CA TRP A 68 2.69 5.83 -4.87
C TRP A 68 3.94 6.48 -5.46
N ASN A 69 4.68 5.72 -6.28
CA ASN A 69 5.94 6.15 -6.86
C ASN A 69 5.78 7.33 -7.81
N ASP A 70 4.69 7.38 -8.57
CA ASP A 70 4.39 8.48 -9.49
C ASP A 70 3.96 9.74 -8.72
N ALA A 71 3.15 9.58 -7.66
CA ALA A 71 2.63 10.71 -6.90
C ALA A 71 3.63 11.30 -5.88
N GLN A 72 4.54 10.48 -5.34
CA GLN A 72 5.48 10.86 -4.27
C GLN A 72 4.80 11.63 -3.12
N PRO A 73 3.77 11.06 -2.46
CA PRO A 73 3.02 11.78 -1.42
C PRO A 73 3.89 12.08 -0.20
N THR A 74 3.66 13.23 0.43
CA THR A 74 4.43 13.75 1.57
C THR A 74 3.59 13.98 2.83
N ASP A 75 2.27 13.82 2.73
CA ASP A 75 1.31 14.05 3.81
C ASP A 75 0.03 13.25 3.58
N ARG A 76 -0.90 13.33 4.52
CA ARG A 76 -2.19 12.63 4.49
C ARG A 76 -3.01 12.95 3.23
N ASP A 77 -3.16 14.22 2.89
CA ASP A 77 -4.03 14.65 1.80
C ASP A 77 -3.47 14.27 0.44
N SER A 78 -2.13 14.32 0.28
CA SER A 78 -1.47 13.82 -0.92
C SER A 78 -1.59 12.30 -1.07
N ILE A 79 -1.61 11.51 0.01
CA ILE A 79 -1.93 10.07 -0.06
C ILE A 79 -3.38 9.86 -0.52
N ILE A 80 -4.35 10.58 0.08
CA ILE A 80 -5.77 10.48 -0.28
C ILE A 80 -5.97 10.81 -1.77
N ASN A 81 -5.37 11.90 -2.23
CA ASN A 81 -5.47 12.33 -3.62
C ASN A 81 -4.79 11.35 -4.58
N ALA A 82 -3.61 10.83 -4.22
CA ALA A 82 -2.86 9.89 -5.06
C ALA A 82 -3.64 8.59 -5.33
N PHE A 83 -4.32 8.08 -4.30
CA PHE A 83 -5.08 6.83 -4.36
C PHE A 83 -6.59 7.06 -4.60
N GLU A 84 -7.00 8.30 -4.90
CA GLU A 84 -8.40 8.69 -5.13
C GLU A 84 -9.36 8.21 -4.02
N LEU A 85 -8.88 8.21 -2.77
CA LEU A 85 -9.61 7.62 -1.65
C LEU A 85 -10.84 8.45 -1.28
N SER A 86 -11.99 7.78 -1.16
CA SER A 86 -13.21 8.38 -0.63
C SER A 86 -13.26 8.23 0.90
N LEU A 87 -13.08 9.33 1.62
CA LEU A 87 -13.26 9.37 3.08
C LEU A 87 -14.75 9.45 3.42
N THR A 88 -15.36 8.30 3.72
CA THR A 88 -16.74 8.22 4.25
C THR A 88 -16.79 8.28 5.76
#